data_AF-A0A3N5R068-F1
#
_entry.id   AF-A0A3N5R068-F1
#
_cell.length_a   1.000
_cell.length_b   1.000
_cell.length_c   1.000
_cell.angle_alpha   90.00
_cell.angle_beta   90.00
_cell.angle_gamma   90.00
#
_symmetry.space_group_name_H-M   'P 1'
#
loop_
_entity.id
_entity.type
_entity.pdbx_description
1 polymer ?
#
loop_
_entity_poly.entity_id
_entity_poly.type
_entity_poly.pdbx_seq_one_letter_code
_entity_poly.pdbx_strand_id
1 'polypeptide(L)'
;HFDIRGTDLLVPDLFARVSIYDATNKPIVHLGYDPDWTDRVKGNMFAMRSDPKTWENGKFIHPHDACFDRDGNIFVVEWVPTGRVTFLKKVS
;
A
#
# COMPACT_ATOMS: atom_id res chain seq x y z
N HIS A 1 9.45 0.00 -4.99
CA HIS A 1 9.71 -1.37 -5.49
C HIS A 1 8.37 -1.99 -5.86
N PHE A 2 8.32 -2.98 -6.75
CA PHE A 2 7.09 -3.62 -7.23
C PHE A 2 7.32 -5.13 -7.39
N ASP A 3 6.25 -5.90 -7.45
CA ASP A 3 6.31 -7.36 -7.63
C ASP A 3 5.31 -7.82 -8.70
N ILE A 4 5.53 -9.00 -9.28
CA ILE A 4 4.69 -9.55 -10.35
C ILE A 4 4.32 -10.99 -10.01
N ARG A 5 3.03 -11.31 -10.05
CA ARG A 5 2.52 -12.68 -9.91
C ARG A 5 1.70 -13.06 -11.13
N GLY A 6 2.27 -13.90 -11.99
CA GLY A 6 1.68 -14.22 -13.28
C GLY A 6 1.64 -12.97 -14.17
N THR A 7 0.45 -12.47 -14.46
CA THR A 7 0.23 -11.23 -15.22
C THR A 7 -0.05 -10.01 -14.36
N ASP A 8 -0.23 -10.19 -13.06
CA ASP A 8 -0.68 -9.13 -12.16
C ASP A 8 0.54 -8.37 -11.62
N LEU A 9 0.59 -7.07 -11.90
CA LEU A 9 1.63 -6.16 -11.42
C LEU A 9 1.17 -5.48 -10.13
N LEU A 10 1.89 -5.71 -9.04
CA LEU A 10 1.65 -5.13 -7.73
C LEU A 10 2.53 -3.91 -7.50
N VAL A 11 1.91 -2.74 -7.33
CA VAL A 11 2.58 -1.46 -7.14
C VAL A 11 2.15 -0.83 -5.81
N PRO A 12 3.04 -0.75 -4.80
CA PRO A 12 2.82 0.10 -3.64
C PRO A 12 2.91 1.56 -4.07
N ASP A 13 1.89 2.34 -3.74
CA ASP A 13 1.80 3.75 -4.07
C ASP A 13 2.01 4.56 -2.79
N LEU A 14 2.98 5.46 -2.83
CA LEU A 14 3.36 6.33 -1.72
C LEU A 14 2.18 7.16 -1.17
N PHE A 15 1.12 7.31 -1.97
CA PHE A 15 -0.12 7.99 -1.61
C PHE A 15 -1.18 7.03 -1.07
N ALA A 16 -0.80 6.30 -0.01
CA ALA A 16 -1.69 5.56 0.87
C ALA A 16 -2.55 4.46 0.21
N ARG A 17 -2.02 3.80 -0.82
CA ARG A 17 -2.70 2.66 -1.47
C ARG A 17 -1.71 1.64 -2.02
N VAL A 18 -2.25 0.48 -2.38
CA VAL A 18 -1.54 -0.52 -3.17
C VAL A 18 -2.38 -0.83 -4.40
N SER A 19 -1.77 -0.80 -5.57
CA SER A 19 -2.47 -0.94 -6.84
C SER A 19 -2.07 -2.25 -7.52
N ILE A 20 -3.05 -2.92 -8.13
CA ILE A 20 -2.80 -4.10 -8.97
C ILE A 20 -3.20 -3.73 -10.40
N TYR A 21 -2.32 -4.02 -11.36
CA TYR A 21 -2.55 -3.77 -12.78
C TYR A 21 -2.52 -5.09 -13.56
N ASP A 22 -3.25 -5.12 -14.68
CA ASP A 22 -3.21 -6.22 -15.63
C ASP A 22 -1.99 -6.16 -16.56
N ALA A 23 -1.83 -7.16 -17.43
CA ALA A 23 -0.73 -7.27 -18.39
C ALA A 23 -0.67 -6.11 -19.42
N THR A 24 -1.71 -5.27 -19.50
CA THR A 24 -1.79 -4.10 -20.37
C THR A 24 -1.63 -2.78 -19.60
N ASN A 25 -1.17 -2.85 -18.34
CA ASN A 25 -1.04 -1.73 -17.42
C ASN A 25 -2.36 -1.02 -17.10
N LYS A 26 -3.51 -1.70 -17.23
CA LYS A 26 -4.78 -1.16 -16.76
C LYS A 26 -4.98 -1.51 -15.29
N PRO A 27 -5.44 -0.57 -14.44
CA PRO A 27 -5.68 -0.87 -13.03
C PRO A 27 -6.81 -1.89 -12.91
N ILE A 28 -6.52 -3.01 -12.24
CA ILE A 28 -7.51 -3.98 -11.77
C ILE A 28 -8.18 -3.43 -10.52
N VAL A 29 -7.38 -2.95 -9.56
CA VAL A 29 -7.88 -2.40 -8.28
C VAL A 29 -6.87 -1.48 -7.60
N HIS A 30 -7.38 -0.54 -6.80
CA HIS A 30 -6.62 0.24 -5.82
C HIS A 30 -7.06 -0.15 -4.40
N LEU A 31 -6.27 -1.00 -3.75
CA LEU A 31 -6.51 -1.46 -2.38
C LEU A 31 -6.20 -0.33 -1.38
N GLY A 32 -7.12 -0.11 -0.44
CA GLY A 32 -6.98 0.91 0.61
C GLY A 32 -7.19 2.36 0.14
N TYR A 33 -7.50 2.58 -1.15
CA TYR A 33 -7.69 3.92 -1.67
C TYR A 33 -8.90 4.61 -1.05
N ASP A 34 -8.64 5.79 -0.49
CA ASP A 34 -9.61 6.70 0.09
C ASP A 34 -9.04 8.12 -0.14
N PRO A 35 -9.76 9.00 -0.84
CA PRO A 35 -9.24 10.32 -1.21
C PRO A 35 -8.96 11.20 0.01
N ASP A 36 -9.83 11.18 1.02
CA ASP A 36 -9.68 12.02 2.23
C ASP A 36 -8.49 11.53 3.06
N TRP A 37 -8.33 10.21 3.18
CA TRP A 37 -7.16 9.63 3.83
C TRP A 37 -5.87 9.94 3.08
N THR A 38 -5.91 9.85 1.75
CA THR A 38 -4.76 10.16 0.89
C THR A 38 -4.30 11.60 1.09
N ASP A 39 -5.23 12.55 1.17
CA ASP A 39 -4.91 13.96 1.42
C ASP A 39 -4.30 14.19 2.81
N ARG A 40 -4.81 13.50 3.83
CA ARG A 40 -4.21 13.54 5.18
C ARG A 40 -2.79 12.97 5.22
N VAL A 41 -2.54 11.85 4.54
CA VAL A 41 -1.21 11.21 4.48
C VAL A 41 -0.20 12.08 3.75
N LYS A 42 -0.60 12.77 2.66
CA LYS A 42 0.25 13.72 1.92
C LYS A 42 0.46 15.04 2.67
N GLY A 43 -0.47 15.39 3.56
CA GLY A 43 -0.50 16.67 4.25
C GLY A 43 0.75 16.97 5.07
N ASN A 44 1.01 18.26 5.27
CA ASN A 44 2.09 18.76 6.12
C ASN A 44 3.46 18.11 5.82
N MET A 45 3.86 18.05 4.55
CA MET A 45 5.13 17.45 4.10
C MET A 45 5.32 16.02 4.63
N PHE A 46 4.28 15.18 4.54
CA PHE A 46 4.27 13.79 5.00
C PHE A 46 4.43 13.62 6.52
N ALA A 47 4.12 14.63 7.34
CA ALA A 47 4.34 14.58 8.79
C ALA A 47 3.67 13.39 9.50
N MET A 48 2.53 12.90 8.97
CA MET A 48 1.78 11.77 9.54
C MET A 48 2.67 10.52 9.72
N ARG A 49 3.66 10.31 8.84
CA ARG A 49 4.61 9.19 8.94
C ARG A 49 5.33 9.10 10.28
N SER A 50 5.48 10.22 10.98
CA SER A 50 6.29 10.36 12.19
C SER A 50 5.42 10.46 13.44
N ASP A 51 4.09 10.39 13.30
CA ASP A 51 3.13 10.44 14.39
C ASP A 51 2.25 9.18 14.42
N PRO A 52 2.72 8.10 15.07
CA PRO A 52 1.97 6.84 15.17
C PRO A 52 0.58 6.96 15.79
N LYS A 53 0.30 8.04 16.55
CA LYS A 53 -1.01 8.25 17.18
C LYS A 53 -2.10 8.60 16.17
N THR A 54 -1.71 9.03 14.98
CA THR A 54 -2.62 9.41 13.89
C THR A 54 -2.89 8.28 12.92
N TRP A 55 -2.20 7.14 13.07
CA TRP A 55 -2.33 6.01 12.17
C TRP A 55 -3.61 5.23 12.47
N GLU A 56 -4.39 4.99 11.43
CA GLU A 56 -5.64 4.26 11.52
C GLU A 56 -5.45 2.80 11.10
N ASN A 57 -6.10 1.89 11.82
CA ASN A 57 -6.05 0.46 11.49
C ASN A 57 -6.65 0.21 10.09
N GLY A 58 -5.95 -0.61 9.29
CA GLY A 58 -6.35 -0.90 7.92
C GLY A 58 -6.09 0.23 6.92
N LYS A 59 -5.46 1.33 7.35
CA LYS A 59 -5.07 2.45 6.48
C LYS A 59 -3.57 2.50 6.26
N PHE A 60 -3.18 2.63 5.00
CA PHE A 60 -1.78 2.71 4.61
C PHE A 60 -1.15 4.07 4.92
N ILE A 61 0.13 4.07 5.28
CA ILE A 61 1.00 5.22 5.50
C ILE A 61 2.23 5.03 4.60
N HIS A 62 2.28 5.75 3.47
CA HIS A 62 3.41 5.69 2.54
C HIS A 62 3.94 4.28 2.23
N PRO A 63 3.14 3.37 1.63
CA PRO A 63 3.63 2.12 1.07
C PRO A 63 4.87 2.35 0.20
N HIS A 64 5.94 1.59 0.45
CA HIS A 64 7.24 1.77 -0.19
C HIS A 64 7.68 0.53 -0.99
N ASP A 65 7.38 -0.65 -0.46
CA ASP A 65 7.55 -1.93 -1.14
C ASP A 65 6.37 -2.85 -0.83
N ALA A 66 6.08 -3.77 -1.75
CA ALA A 66 5.07 -4.79 -1.57
C ALA A 66 5.41 -6.03 -2.40
N CYS A 67 5.13 -7.21 -1.86
CA CYS A 67 5.31 -8.46 -2.57
C CYS A 67 4.18 -9.45 -2.29
N PHE A 68 3.98 -10.37 -3.22
CA PHE A 68 3.09 -11.49 -3.01
C PHE A 68 3.78 -12.58 -2.20
N ASP A 69 3.00 -13.33 -1.42
CA ASP A 69 3.41 -14.65 -0.97
C ASP A 69 2.94 -15.76 -1.92
N ARG A 70 3.26 -17.01 -1.57
CA ARG A 70 2.91 -18.19 -2.38
C ARG A 70 1.40 -18.38 -2.55
N ASP A 71 0.61 -17.98 -1.56
CA ASP A 71 -0.85 -18.12 -1.55
C ASP A 71 -1.55 -16.92 -2.20
N GLY A 72 -0.79 -15.90 -2.59
CA GLY A 72 -1.29 -14.66 -3.18
C GLY A 72 -1.76 -13.63 -2.15
N ASN A 73 -1.39 -13.80 -0.88
CA ASN A 73 -1.47 -12.71 0.09
C ASN A 73 -0.42 -11.65 -0.27
N ILE A 74 -0.57 -10.46 0.30
CA ILE A 74 0.33 -9.33 0.03
C ILE A 74 0.97 -8.86 1.34
N PHE A 75 2.29 -8.74 1.34
CA PHE A 75 3.02 -7.99 2.36
C PHE A 75 3.31 -6.60 1.83
N VAL A 76 3.10 -5.57 2.66
CA VAL A 76 3.39 -4.17 2.33
C VAL A 76 4.29 -3.61 3.42
N VAL A 77 5.38 -2.96 3.04
CA VAL A 77 6.24 -2.22 3.97
C VAL A 77 6.09 -0.73 3.75
N GLU A 78 6.07 0.00 4.85
CA GLU A 78 5.66 1.39 4.89
C GLU A 78 6.81 2.29 5.34
N TRP A 79 6.93 3.44 4.67
CA TRP A 79 7.98 4.42 4.93
C TRP A 79 7.64 5.24 6.18
N VAL A 80 7.79 4.62 7.34
CA VAL A 80 7.64 5.22 8.68
C VAL A 80 8.91 4.96 9.51
N PRO A 81 9.29 5.84 10.47
CA PRO A 81 10.57 5.74 11.19
C PRO A 81 10.78 4.43 11.95
N THR A 82 9.71 3.84 12.50
CA THR A 82 9.79 2.58 13.24
C THR A 82 9.80 1.35 12.33
N GLY A 83 9.60 1.54 11.02
CA GLY A 83 9.10 0.50 10.13
C GLY A 83 7.68 0.07 10.49
N ARG A 84 6.95 -0.42 9.49
CA ARG A 84 5.65 -1.08 9.65
C ARG A 84 5.45 -2.06 8.50
N VAL A 85 4.94 -3.24 8.82
CA VAL A 85 4.60 -4.27 7.84
C VAL A 85 3.10 -4.55 7.95
N THR A 86 2.39 -4.40 6.85
CA THR A 86 0.95 -4.70 6.74
C THR A 86 0.76 -5.98 5.93
N PHE A 87 -0.03 -6.91 6.45
CA PHE A 87 -0.38 -8.17 5.79
C PHE A 87 -1.82 -8.12 5.29
N LEU A 88 -2.01 -8.31 3.97
CA LEU A 88 -3.31 -8.39 3.33
C LEU A 88 -3.57 -9.85 2.96
N LYS A 89 -4.53 -10.46 3.64
CA LYS A 89 -4.98 -11.82 3.34
C LYS A 89 -5.84 -11.84 2.09
N LYS A 90 -5.56 -12.75 1.16
CA LYS A 90 -6.46 -13.05 0.05
C LYS A 90 -7.70 -13.78 0.56
N VAL A 91 -8.90 -13.32 0.20
CA VAL A 91 -10.18 -13.82 0.74
C VAL A 91 -11.09 -14.53 -0.26
N SER A 92 -10.72 -14.63 -1.54
CA SER A 92 -11.42 -15.39 -2.58
C SER A 92 -10.53 -15.59 -3.80
#